data_AF-A0A2T6BG35-F1
#
_entry.id   AF-A0A2T6BG35-F1
#
_cell.length_a   1.000
_cell.length_b   1.000
_cell.length_c   1.000
_cell.angle_alpha   90.00
_cell.angle_beta   90.00
_cell.angle_gamma   90.00
#
_symmetry.space_group_name_H-M   'P 1'
#
loop_
_entity.id
_entity.type
_entity.pdbx_description
1 polymer ?
#
loop_
_entity_poly.entity_id
_entity_poly.type
_entity_poly.pdbx_seq_one_letter_code
_entity_poly.pdbx_strand_id
1 'polypeptide(L)'
;MGGNKHCDRLRPHLEAFLHDELKAEIREQMAEHLDVCEECRKECEEMRFLDDVLFSALTMESSPSGLTEEILRRSNLIRENPPERDWVRRDLLPGMLGSGLVSVLTLLLGVILWSGFLELSGILDPLEDAIIPWFLQPVAGLWEVPPDVWESMGAKMVLDALGPWIQWVASLASIGGVGLAIICLMVTVPFWWRTVKATS
;
A
#
# COMPACT_ATOMS: atom_id res chain seq x y z
N MET A 1 -28.11 13.26 22.62
CA MET A 1 -28.60 12.72 21.33
C MET A 1 -27.55 13.00 20.27
N GLY A 2 -26.45 12.25 20.29
CA GLY A 2 -25.24 12.48 19.48
C GLY A 2 -24.98 11.41 18.42
N GLY A 3 -25.98 10.61 18.05
CA GLY A 3 -25.97 9.91 16.76
C GLY A 3 -26.37 10.91 15.68
N ASN A 4 -25.91 10.88 14.44
CA ASN A 4 -25.53 9.70 13.69
C ASN A 4 -24.81 10.08 12.38
N LYS A 5 -23.89 11.05 12.37
CA LYS A 5 -23.14 11.39 11.13
C LYS A 5 -22.47 10.16 10.49
N HIS A 6 -22.09 9.19 11.32
CA HIS A 6 -21.55 7.91 10.86
C HIS A 6 -22.63 7.01 10.25
N CYS A 7 -23.79 6.87 10.89
CA CYS A 7 -24.90 6.10 10.33
C CYS A 7 -25.44 6.72 9.05
N ASP A 8 -25.58 8.05 8.97
CA ASP A 8 -26.05 8.73 7.76
C ASP A 8 -25.12 8.47 6.56
N ARG A 9 -23.82 8.29 6.84
CA ARG A 9 -22.82 7.97 5.82
C ARG A 9 -22.86 6.50 5.41
N LEU A 10 -23.08 5.58 6.35
CA LEU A 10 -23.06 4.14 6.08
C LEU A 10 -24.40 3.57 5.64
N ARG A 11 -25.52 4.16 6.03
CA ARG A 11 -26.88 3.69 5.71
C ARG A 11 -27.10 3.42 4.21
N PRO A 12 -26.63 4.25 3.27
CA PRO A 12 -26.74 3.95 1.83
C PRO A 12 -25.99 2.70 1.35
N HIS A 13 -25.08 2.15 2.17
CA HIS A 13 -24.25 0.99 1.83
C HIS A 13 -24.77 -0.32 2.45
N LEU A 14 -25.85 -0.29 3.22
CA LEU A 14 -26.39 -1.45 3.93
C LEU A 14 -26.87 -2.56 2.97
N GLU A 15 -27.55 -2.19 1.89
CA GLU A 15 -28.00 -3.14 0.84
C GLU A 15 -26.81 -3.81 0.13
N ALA A 16 -25.82 -3.01 -0.29
CA ALA A 16 -24.60 -3.54 -0.90
C ALA A 16 -23.79 -4.43 0.06
N PHE A 17 -23.85 -4.18 1.38
CA PHE A 17 -23.24 -5.06 2.39
C PHE A 17 -23.93 -6.42 2.46
N LEU A 18 -25.26 -6.46 2.34
CA LEU A 18 -26.05 -7.69 2.40
C LEU A 18 -25.73 -8.65 1.24
N HIS A 19 -25.45 -8.11 0.06
CA HIS A 19 -25.12 -8.88 -1.15
C HIS A 19 -23.61 -9.09 -1.36
N ASP A 20 -22.78 -8.76 -0.37
CA ASP A 20 -21.30 -8.83 -0.42
C ASP A 20 -20.66 -8.00 -1.55
N GLU A 21 -21.34 -6.93 -2.01
CA GLU A 21 -20.91 -6.08 -3.13
C GLU A 21 -20.00 -4.91 -2.72
N LEU A 22 -19.73 -4.76 -1.42
CA LEU A 22 -18.84 -3.72 -0.93
C LEU A 22 -17.35 -4.09 -1.06
N LYS A 23 -16.53 -3.06 -1.32
CA LYS A 23 -15.06 -3.13 -1.22
C LYS A 23 -14.63 -3.51 0.20
N ALA A 24 -13.51 -4.20 0.32
CA ALA A 24 -12.99 -4.73 1.59
C ALA A 24 -12.91 -3.66 2.69
N GLU A 25 -12.44 -2.45 2.36
CA GLU A 25 -12.27 -1.38 3.36
C GLU A 25 -13.60 -0.87 3.91
N ILE A 26 -14.63 -0.77 3.06
CA ILE A 26 -15.97 -0.30 3.48
C ILE A 26 -16.71 -1.43 4.22
N ARG A 27 -16.49 -2.68 3.80
CA ARG A 27 -17.06 -3.87 4.44
C ARG A 27 -16.60 -4.00 5.89
N GLU A 28 -15.32 -3.79 6.17
CA GLU A 28 -14.77 -3.79 7.53
C GLU A 28 -15.39 -2.68 8.40
N GLN A 29 -15.45 -1.45 7.88
CA GLN A 29 -16.10 -0.32 8.58
C GLN A 29 -17.59 -0.58 8.87
N MET A 30 -18.30 -1.23 7.94
CA MET A 30 -19.69 -1.61 8.14
C MET A 30 -19.84 -2.68 9.22
N ALA A 31 -18.97 -3.70 9.22
CA ALA A 31 -18.99 -4.74 10.25
C ALA A 31 -18.75 -4.15 11.66
N GLU A 32 -17.72 -3.32 11.81
CA GLU A 32 -17.45 -2.60 13.07
C GLU A 32 -18.63 -1.72 13.48
N HIS A 33 -19.30 -1.08 12.52
CA HIS A 33 -20.45 -0.23 12.80
C HIS A 33 -21.66 -1.03 13.30
N LEU A 34 -21.97 -2.18 12.68
CA LEU A 34 -23.09 -3.04 13.07
C LEU A 34 -22.90 -3.65 14.46
N ASP A 35 -21.65 -3.87 14.89
CA ASP A 35 -21.33 -4.33 16.25
C ASP A 35 -21.69 -3.30 17.33
N VAL A 36 -21.65 -2.01 16.99
CA VAL A 36 -21.90 -0.91 17.94
C VAL A 36 -23.31 -0.32 17.82
N CYS A 37 -23.86 -0.23 16.61
CA CYS A 37 -25.14 0.45 16.35
C CYS A 37 -26.31 -0.54 16.25
N GLU A 38 -27.16 -0.57 17.28
CA GLU A 38 -28.35 -1.43 17.33
C GLU A 38 -29.40 -1.07 16.25
N GLU A 39 -29.56 0.21 15.92
CA GLU A 39 -30.51 0.68 14.91
C GLU A 39 -30.16 0.16 13.51
N CYS A 40 -28.92 0.34 13.07
CA CYS A 40 -28.45 -0.15 11.78
C CYS A 40 -28.40 -1.68 11.71
N ARG A 41 -28.14 -2.36 12.83
CA ARG A 41 -28.21 -3.82 12.92
C ARG A 41 -29.63 -4.33 12.71
N LYS A 42 -30.60 -3.72 13.39
CA LYS A 42 -32.01 -4.06 13.22
C LYS A 42 -32.49 -3.83 11.79
N GLU A 43 -32.12 -2.70 11.18
CA GLU A 43 -32.41 -2.39 9.77
C GLU A 43 -31.81 -3.46 8.84
N CYS A 44 -30.56 -3.89 9.08
CA CYS A 44 -29.90 -4.98 8.36
C CYS A 44 -30.64 -6.32 8.46
N GLU A 45 -31.08 -6.68 9.67
CA GLU A 45 -31.84 -7.91 9.94
C GLU A 45 -33.23 -7.88 9.29
N GLU A 46 -33.91 -6.73 9.31
CA GLU A 46 -35.20 -6.53 8.64
C GLU A 46 -35.08 -6.71 7.11
N MET A 47 -34.02 -6.18 6.50
CA MET A 47 -33.73 -6.40 5.08
C MET A 47 -33.42 -7.86 4.75
N ARG A 48 -32.59 -8.55 5.57
CA ARG A 48 -32.34 -10.00 5.40
C ARG A 48 -33.61 -10.81 5.49
N PHE A 49 -34.45 -10.50 6.46
CA PHE A 49 -35.73 -11.18 6.63
C PHE A 49 -36.63 -10.98 5.41
N LEU A 50 -36.68 -9.77 4.85
CA LEU A 50 -37.44 -9.50 3.65
C LEU A 50 -36.90 -10.29 2.44
N ASP A 51 -35.59 -10.35 2.26
CA ASP A 51 -34.95 -11.14 1.21
C ASP A 51 -35.27 -12.63 1.35
N ASP A 52 -35.19 -13.18 2.56
CA ASP A 52 -35.53 -14.58 2.83
C ASP A 52 -37.01 -14.86 2.53
N VAL A 53 -37.92 -13.95 2.92
CA VAL A 53 -39.35 -14.06 2.62
C VAL A 53 -39.60 -14.00 1.11
N LEU A 54 -38.99 -13.04 0.40
CA LEU A 54 -39.13 -12.94 -1.05
C LEU A 54 -38.56 -14.18 -1.74
N PHE A 55 -37.40 -14.65 -1.33
CA PHE A 55 -36.76 -15.85 -1.88
C PHE A 55 -37.57 -17.12 -1.63
N SER A 56 -38.23 -17.22 -0.46
CA SER A 56 -39.13 -18.34 -0.15
C SER A 56 -40.47 -18.26 -0.89
N ALA A 57 -41.00 -17.04 -1.10
CA ALA A 57 -42.26 -16.79 -1.79
C ALA A 57 -42.15 -16.92 -3.30
N LEU A 58 -40.97 -16.62 -3.86
CA LEU A 58 -40.55 -17.09 -5.16
C LEU A 58 -40.38 -18.61 -5.03
N THR A 59 -41.50 -19.33 -5.02
CA THR A 59 -41.53 -20.78 -5.18
C THR A 59 -40.53 -21.10 -6.26
N MET A 60 -39.46 -21.83 -5.90
CA MET A 60 -38.51 -22.38 -6.86
C MET A 60 -39.32 -23.28 -7.76
N GLU A 61 -39.89 -22.70 -8.81
CA GLU A 61 -40.47 -23.43 -9.91
C GLU A 61 -39.32 -24.29 -10.37
N SER A 62 -39.44 -25.59 -10.10
CA SER A 62 -38.35 -26.53 -10.24
C SER A 62 -37.76 -26.31 -11.62
N SER A 63 -36.48 -25.90 -11.64
CA SER A 63 -35.78 -25.62 -12.88
C SER A 63 -36.15 -26.69 -13.90
N PRO A 64 -36.64 -26.34 -15.11
CA PRO A 64 -37.14 -27.32 -16.05
C PRO A 64 -36.11 -28.44 -16.22
N SER A 65 -36.58 -29.69 -16.18
CA SER A 65 -35.71 -30.86 -16.24
C SER A 65 -34.78 -30.75 -17.44
N GLY A 66 -33.47 -30.82 -17.20
CA GLY A 66 -32.45 -30.71 -18.25
C GLY A 66 -31.88 -29.31 -18.48
N LEU A 67 -32.38 -28.25 -17.83
CA LEU A 67 -31.77 -26.92 -17.94
C LEU A 67 -30.34 -26.92 -17.36
N THR A 68 -30.11 -27.60 -16.23
CA THR A 68 -28.77 -27.78 -15.66
C THR A 68 -27.84 -28.49 -16.64
N GLU A 69 -28.32 -29.56 -17.28
CA GLU A 69 -27.56 -30.31 -18.29
C GLU A 69 -27.24 -29.44 -19.51
N GLU A 70 -28.19 -28.63 -19.98
CA GLU A 70 -27.99 -27.74 -21.13
C GLU A 70 -27.05 -26.58 -20.79
N ILE A 71 -27.14 -25.99 -19.59
CA ILE A 71 -26.21 -24.97 -19.11
C ILE A 71 -24.80 -25.55 -19.02
N LEU A 72 -24.64 -26.74 -18.43
CA LEU A 72 -23.35 -27.42 -18.33
C LEU A 72 -22.80 -27.76 -19.71
N ARG A 73 -23.63 -28.33 -20.59
CA ARG A 73 -23.27 -28.62 -21.99
C ARG A 73 -22.82 -27.36 -22.71
N ARG A 74 -23.57 -26.28 -22.63
CA ARG A 74 -23.25 -25.00 -23.27
C ARG A 74 -22.03 -24.33 -22.65
N SER A 75 -21.85 -24.41 -21.33
CA SER A 75 -20.67 -23.87 -20.65
C SER A 75 -19.40 -24.62 -21.05
N ASN A 76 -19.46 -25.93 -21.25
CA ASN A 76 -18.35 -26.74 -21.73
C ASN A 76 -18.04 -26.48 -23.22
N LEU A 77 -19.05 -26.14 -24.02
CA LEU A 77 -18.85 -25.75 -25.42
C LEU A 77 -18.26 -24.34 -25.57
N ILE A 78 -18.55 -23.43 -24.63
CA ILE A 78 -18.02 -22.05 -24.63
C ILE A 78 -16.65 -21.98 -23.95
N ARG A 79 -16.40 -22.83 -22.95
CA ARG A 79 -15.07 -23.02 -22.35
C ARG A 79 -14.31 -24.09 -23.13
N GLU A 80 -13.76 -23.71 -24.29
CA GLU A 80 -12.33 -24.01 -24.41
C GLU A 80 -11.70 -23.22 -23.26
N ASN A 81 -11.30 -23.91 -22.20
CA ASN A 81 -10.55 -23.31 -21.10
C ASN A 81 -9.39 -22.56 -21.77
N PRO A 82 -9.38 -21.22 -21.83
CA PRO A 82 -8.29 -20.53 -22.49
C PRO A 82 -7.04 -21.03 -21.78
N PRO A 83 -6.06 -21.62 -22.51
CA PRO A 83 -4.94 -22.30 -21.88
C PRO A 83 -4.40 -21.37 -20.82
N GLU A 84 -4.38 -21.87 -19.58
CA GLU A 84 -4.11 -21.10 -18.37
C GLU A 84 -2.95 -20.19 -18.69
N ARG A 85 -3.27 -18.91 -18.75
CA ARG A 85 -2.46 -17.93 -19.46
C ARG A 85 -1.16 -17.74 -18.64
N ASP A 86 -0.14 -18.55 -18.93
CA ASP A 86 1.15 -18.63 -18.23
C ASP A 86 2.18 -17.53 -18.63
N TRP A 87 1.82 -16.66 -19.59
CA TRP A 87 2.56 -15.45 -20.04
C TRP A 87 3.05 -14.58 -18.88
N VAL A 88 2.29 -14.48 -17.78
CA VAL A 88 2.65 -13.58 -16.66
C VAL A 88 3.87 -14.12 -15.89
N ARG A 89 4.12 -15.44 -15.89
CA ARG A 89 5.23 -16.01 -15.11
C ARG A 89 6.56 -16.07 -15.84
N ARG A 90 6.58 -16.14 -17.18
CA ARG A 90 7.84 -16.27 -17.92
C ARG A 90 8.54 -14.95 -18.24
N ASP A 91 7.80 -13.85 -18.42
CA ASP A 91 8.42 -12.58 -18.80
C ASP A 91 8.68 -11.62 -17.61
N LEU A 92 8.02 -11.80 -16.46
CA LEU A 92 8.26 -10.95 -15.28
C LEU A 92 9.49 -11.36 -14.45
N LEU A 93 9.89 -12.63 -14.48
CA LEU A 93 11.00 -13.13 -13.64
C LEU A 93 12.38 -12.52 -13.97
N PRO A 94 12.80 -12.37 -15.25
CA PRO A 94 14.05 -11.68 -15.54
C PRO A 94 13.98 -10.16 -15.31
N GLY A 95 12.78 -9.56 -15.39
CA GLY A 95 12.57 -8.12 -15.15
C GLY A 95 12.71 -7.70 -13.68
N MET A 96 12.19 -8.50 -12.74
CA MET A 96 12.22 -8.15 -11.32
C MET A 96 13.58 -8.37 -10.65
N LEU A 97 14.34 -9.39 -11.06
CA LEU A 97 15.71 -9.57 -10.57
C LEU A 97 16.66 -8.49 -11.12
N GLY A 98 16.44 -8.05 -12.37
CA GLY A 98 17.21 -6.96 -12.96
C GLY A 98 16.98 -5.62 -12.27
N SER A 99 15.72 -5.27 -11.98
CA SER A 99 15.41 -3.97 -11.37
C SER A 99 15.94 -3.83 -9.95
N GLY A 100 15.85 -4.89 -9.12
CA GLY A 100 16.38 -4.88 -7.77
C GLY A 100 17.89 -4.63 -7.72
N LEU A 101 18.66 -5.33 -8.57
CA LEU A 101 20.11 -5.17 -8.62
C LEU A 101 20.51 -3.76 -9.09
N VAL A 102 19.82 -3.22 -10.10
CA VAL A 102 20.07 -1.86 -10.61
C VAL A 102 19.77 -0.81 -9.54
N SER A 103 18.68 -0.96 -8.79
CA SER A 103 18.36 -0.04 -7.69
C SER A 103 19.43 -0.06 -6.59
N VAL A 104 19.88 -1.25 -6.17
CA VAL A 104 20.95 -1.37 -5.15
C VAL A 104 22.27 -0.77 -5.64
N LEU A 105 22.67 -1.05 -6.89
CA LEU A 105 23.87 -0.47 -7.50
C LEU A 105 23.79 1.05 -7.58
N THR A 106 22.64 1.60 -7.95
CA THR A 106 22.42 3.05 -8.05
C THR A 106 22.55 3.72 -6.69
N LEU A 107 21.98 3.11 -5.64
CA LEU A 107 22.11 3.62 -4.27
C LEU A 107 23.56 3.57 -3.77
N LEU A 108 24.27 2.47 -4.01
CA LEU A 108 25.68 2.35 -3.63
C LEU A 108 26.57 3.38 -4.33
N LEU A 109 26.37 3.58 -5.64
CA LEU A 109 27.05 4.62 -6.40
C LEU A 109 26.74 6.02 -5.86
N GLY A 110 25.49 6.28 -5.51
CA GLY A 110 25.07 7.54 -4.89
C GLY A 110 25.81 7.81 -3.58
N VAL A 111 25.93 6.81 -2.71
CA VAL A 111 26.67 6.93 -1.43
C VAL A 111 28.15 7.20 -1.66
N ILE A 112 28.80 6.47 -2.57
CA ILE A 112 30.23 6.62 -2.87
C ILE A 112 30.53 8.00 -3.49
N LEU A 113 29.68 8.45 -4.43
CA LEU A 113 29.85 9.76 -5.05
C LEU A 113 29.59 10.89 -4.05
N TRP A 114 28.61 10.72 -3.17
CA TRP A 114 28.32 11.68 -2.11
C TRP A 114 29.45 11.79 -1.10
N SER A 115 30.02 10.66 -0.64
CA SER A 115 31.14 10.69 0.30
C SER A 115 32.37 11.37 -0.31
N GLY A 116 32.72 11.05 -1.55
CA GLY A 116 33.83 11.71 -2.25
C GLY A 116 33.60 13.20 -2.46
N PHE A 117 32.36 13.63 -2.70
CA PHE A 117 32.01 15.04 -2.79
C PHE A 117 32.19 15.78 -1.46
N LEU A 118 31.78 15.15 -0.35
CA LEU A 118 31.95 15.72 0.99
C LEU A 118 33.43 15.86 1.35
N GLU A 119 34.26 14.86 1.06
CA GLU A 119 35.71 14.92 1.25
C GLU A 119 36.33 16.06 0.43
N LEU A 120 35.98 16.19 -0.85
CA LEU A 120 36.50 17.24 -1.73
C LEU A 120 36.10 18.65 -1.25
N SER A 121 34.91 18.78 -0.66
CA SER A 121 34.40 20.06 -0.19
C SER A 121 35.07 20.54 1.11
N GLY A 122 35.81 19.68 1.82
CA GLY A 122 36.37 19.99 3.14
C GLY A 122 35.31 20.26 4.22
N ILE A 123 34.05 19.91 3.95
CA ILE A 123 32.91 20.08 4.87
C ILE A 123 32.77 18.86 5.78
N LEU A 124 33.46 17.75 5.48
CA LEU A 124 33.29 16.50 6.22
C LEU A 124 33.61 16.65 7.71
N ASP A 125 34.76 17.23 8.07
CA ASP A 125 35.19 17.38 9.47
C ASP A 125 34.20 18.19 10.34
N PRO A 126 33.78 19.43 9.97
CA PRO A 126 32.83 20.18 10.78
C PRO A 126 31.41 19.57 10.79
N LEU A 127 31.07 18.81 9.75
CA LEU A 127 29.80 18.09 9.68
C LEU A 127 29.80 16.87 10.60
N GLU A 128 30.92 16.14 10.67
CA GLU A 128 31.09 14.98 11.53
C GLU A 128 30.90 15.36 12.99
N ASP A 129 31.57 16.43 13.42
CA ASP A 129 31.49 16.93 14.79
C ASP A 129 30.09 17.48 15.15
N ALA A 130 29.35 18.03 14.19
CA ALA A 130 28.04 18.63 14.44
C ALA A 130 26.89 17.62 14.33
N ILE A 131 26.95 16.70 13.37
CA ILE A 131 25.83 15.80 13.02
C ILE A 131 25.89 14.49 13.79
N ILE A 132 27.08 13.89 13.97
CA ILE A 132 27.19 12.58 14.63
C ILE A 132 26.59 12.59 16.04
N PRO A 133 26.84 13.58 16.91
CA PRO A 133 26.27 13.59 18.25
C PRO A 133 24.74 13.67 18.22
N TRP A 134 24.18 14.49 17.32
CA TRP A 134 22.73 14.62 17.14
C TRP A 134 22.08 13.36 16.58
N PHE A 135 22.78 12.67 15.68
CA PHE A 135 22.27 11.48 15.01
C PHE A 135 22.37 10.23 15.87
N LEU A 136 23.45 10.11 16.65
CA LEU A 136 23.70 8.95 17.50
C LEU A 136 23.11 9.08 18.90
N GLN A 137 22.87 10.29 19.45
CA GLN A 137 22.31 10.44 20.80
C GLN A 137 21.02 9.63 21.05
N PRO A 138 20.04 9.64 20.14
CA PRO A 138 18.79 8.88 20.34
C PRO A 138 19.01 7.36 20.38
N VAL A 139 20.05 6.87 19.70
CA VAL A 139 20.35 5.44 19.58
C VAL A 139 21.38 4.97 20.61
N ALA A 140 22.26 5.86 21.06
CA ALA A 140 23.27 5.56 22.08
C ALA A 140 22.62 5.08 23.38
N GLY A 141 21.50 5.70 23.79
CA GLY A 141 20.74 5.25 24.96
C GLY A 141 20.03 3.91 24.77
N LEU A 142 19.74 3.50 23.53
CA LEU A 142 19.15 2.19 23.23
C LEU A 142 20.19 1.06 23.36
N TRP A 143 21.48 1.35 23.16
CA TRP A 143 22.56 0.36 23.32
C TRP A 143 22.86 -0.01 24.79
N GLU A 144 22.42 0.82 25.74
CA GLU A 144 22.57 0.55 27.17
C GLU A 144 21.41 -0.29 27.74
N VAL A 145 20.36 -0.55 26.95
CA VAL A 145 19.19 -1.33 27.38
C VAL A 145 19.54 -2.83 27.39
N PRO A 146 19.42 -3.52 28.55
CA PRO A 146 19.68 -4.95 28.67
C PRO A 146 18.82 -5.78 27.70
N PRO A 147 19.36 -6.86 27.11
CA PRO A 147 18.67 -7.68 26.09
C PRO A 147 17.35 -8.32 26.59
N ASP A 148 17.22 -8.56 27.89
CA ASP A 148 15.99 -9.07 28.52
C ASP A 148 14.85 -8.03 28.53
N VAL A 149 15.19 -6.73 28.55
CA VAL A 149 14.21 -5.64 28.47
C VAL A 149 13.69 -5.49 27.04
N TRP A 150 14.51 -5.78 26.02
CA TRP A 150 14.11 -5.73 24.61
C TRP A 150 12.99 -6.72 24.27
N GLU A 151 12.99 -7.91 24.86
CA GLU A 151 11.92 -8.91 24.66
C GLU A 151 10.58 -8.46 25.28
N SER A 152 10.63 -7.61 26.30
CA SER A 152 9.44 -7.06 26.97
C SER A 152 8.92 -5.76 26.35
N MET A 153 9.82 -4.96 25.75
CA MET A 153 9.47 -3.74 25.03
C MET A 153 8.87 -4.11 23.67
N GLY A 154 7.56 -4.32 23.64
CA GLY A 154 6.85 -4.66 22.40
C GLY A 154 7.15 -3.68 21.26
N ALA A 155 7.13 -4.19 20.01
CA ALA A 155 7.55 -3.47 18.80
C ALA A 155 6.96 -2.05 18.64
N LYS A 156 5.78 -1.79 19.21
CA LYS A 156 5.13 -0.48 19.22
C LYS A 156 5.94 0.59 19.96
N MET A 157 6.55 0.27 21.10
CA MET A 157 7.32 1.23 21.90
C MET A 157 8.65 1.60 21.22
N VAL A 158 9.27 0.63 20.53
CA VAL A 158 10.45 0.86 19.68
C VAL A 158 10.10 1.75 18.49
N LEU A 159 8.95 1.51 17.84
CA LEU A 159 8.47 2.34 16.73
C LEU A 159 8.10 3.76 17.19
N ASP A 160 7.49 3.93 18.36
CA ASP A 160 7.16 5.25 18.90
C ASP A 160 8.42 6.04 19.27
N ALA A 161 9.46 5.37 19.79
CA ALA A 161 10.76 5.99 20.09
C ALA A 161 11.52 6.38 18.81
N LEU A 162 11.42 5.58 17.75
CA LEU A 162 12.07 5.84 16.45
C LEU A 162 11.24 6.73 15.51
N GLY A 163 9.96 6.95 15.80
CA GLY A 163 9.02 7.69 14.93
C GLY A 163 9.53 9.06 14.48
N PRO A 164 10.01 9.93 15.38
CA PRO A 164 10.57 11.24 15.01
C PRO A 164 11.80 11.12 14.10
N TRP A 165 12.64 10.11 14.31
CA TRP A 165 13.82 9.86 13.48
C TRP A 165 13.42 9.37 12.09
N ILE A 166 12.44 8.46 11.98
CA ILE A 166 11.89 7.98 10.71
C ILE A 166 11.27 9.13 9.91
N GLN A 167 10.48 9.99 10.55
CA GLN A 167 9.90 11.17 9.90
C GLN A 167 10.98 12.14 9.40
N TRP A 168 12.04 12.33 10.18
CA TRP A 168 13.14 13.21 9.79
C TRP A 168 13.98 12.65 8.64
N VAL A 169 14.30 11.35 8.66
CA VAL A 169 14.97 10.66 7.54
C VAL A 169 14.11 10.71 6.27
N ALA A 170 12.79 10.51 6.39
CA ALA A 170 11.87 10.69 5.26
C ALA A 170 11.87 12.12 4.72
N SER A 171 12.00 13.13 5.59
CA SER A 171 12.09 14.54 5.19
C SER A 171 13.44 14.87 4.53
N LEU A 172 14.54 14.26 4.98
CA LEU A 172 15.83 14.39 4.30
C LEU A 172 15.84 13.68 2.96
N ALA A 173 15.21 12.51 2.86
CA ALA A 173 15.08 11.78 1.60
C ALA A 173 14.25 12.58 0.57
N SER A 174 13.23 13.32 0.99
CA SER A 174 12.47 14.20 0.10
C SER A 174 13.28 15.42 -0.33
N ILE A 175 14.06 16.04 0.56
CA ILE A 175 14.95 17.15 0.23
C ILE A 175 16.10 16.69 -0.69
N GLY A 176 16.72 15.54 -0.39
CA GLY A 176 17.74 14.91 -1.21
C GLY A 176 17.20 14.48 -2.58
N GLY A 177 15.96 13.98 -2.64
CA GLY A 177 15.26 13.66 -3.87
C GLY A 177 14.98 14.90 -4.73
N VAL A 178 14.62 16.02 -4.12
CA VAL A 178 14.50 17.32 -4.82
C VAL A 178 15.86 17.81 -5.31
N GLY A 179 16.92 17.66 -4.51
CA GLY A 179 18.29 17.98 -4.91
C GLY A 179 18.75 17.17 -6.12
N LEU A 180 18.54 15.85 -6.10
CA LEU A 180 18.83 14.95 -7.21
C LEU A 180 17.98 15.25 -8.45
N ALA A 181 16.71 15.61 -8.28
CA ALA A 181 15.84 16.02 -9.38
C ALA A 181 16.32 17.35 -10.02
N ILE A 182 16.78 18.31 -9.22
CA ILE A 182 17.36 19.57 -9.71
C ILE A 182 18.67 19.31 -10.45
N ILE A 183 19.54 18.45 -9.94
CA ILE A 183 20.80 18.06 -10.61
C ILE A 183 20.48 17.36 -11.94
N CYS A 184 19.54 16.41 -11.96
CA CYS A 184 19.08 15.76 -13.20
C CYS A 184 18.52 16.78 -14.20
N LEU A 185 17.71 17.74 -13.78
CA LEU A 185 17.22 18.83 -14.63
C LEU A 185 18.37 19.69 -15.17
N MET A 186 19.34 20.05 -14.34
CA MET A 186 20.50 20.84 -14.75
C MET A 186 21.42 20.13 -15.74
N VAL A 187 21.51 18.79 -15.68
CA VAL A 187 22.34 18.01 -16.61
C VAL A 187 21.60 17.72 -17.92
N THR A 188 20.30 17.42 -17.86
CA THR A 188 19.53 16.99 -19.03
C THR A 188 19.03 18.15 -19.90
N VAL A 189 18.67 19.30 -19.31
CA VAL A 189 18.15 20.47 -20.05
C VAL A 189 19.17 21.06 -21.03
N PRO A 190 20.46 21.26 -20.68
CA PRO A 190 21.46 21.77 -21.63
C PRO A 190 21.75 20.79 -22.77
N PHE A 191 21.67 19.48 -22.48
CA PHE A 191 21.86 18.44 -23.49
C PHE A 191 20.72 18.47 -24.52
N TRP A 192 19.47 18.56 -24.05
CA TRP A 192 18.29 18.65 -24.90
C TRP A 192 18.27 19.95 -25.74
N TRP A 193 18.71 21.06 -25.15
CA TRP A 193 18.84 22.34 -25.85
C TRP A 193 19.86 22.30 -26.99
N ARG A 194 20.98 21.60 -26.80
CA ARG A 194 21.99 21.40 -27.86
C ARG A 194 21.48 20.53 -29.00
N THR A 195 20.72 19.48 -28.71
CA THR A 195 20.16 18.61 -29.75
C THR A 195 19.09 19.32 -30.57
N VAL A 196 18.24 20.14 -29.96
CA VAL A 196 17.20 20.90 -30.68
C VAL A 196 17.81 21.96 -31.61
N LYS A 197 18.88 22.66 -31.18
CA LYS A 197 19.60 23.62 -32.03
C LYS A 197 20.34 22.98 -33.22
N ALA A 198 20.70 21.70 -33.13
CA ALA A 198 21.38 21.01 -34.22
C ALA A 198 20.43 20.61 -35.36
N THR A 199 19.11 20.64 -35.11
CA THR A 199 18.06 20.23 -36.05
C THR A 199 17.26 21.40 -36.64
N SER A 200 17.56 22.64 -36.24
CA SER A 200 16.95 23.88 -36.74
C SER A 200 17.94 24.68 -37.58
#